data_AF-A0A7Z9XJA4-F1
#
_entry.id   AF-A0A7Z9XJA4-F1
#
_cell.length_a   1.000
_cell.length_b   1.000
_cell.length_c   1.000
_cell.angle_alpha   90.00
_cell.angle_beta   90.00
_cell.angle_gamma   90.00
#
_symmetry.space_group_name_H-M   'P 1'
#
loop_
_entity.id
_entity.type
_entity.pdbx_description
1 polymer ?
#
loop_
_entity_poly.entity_id
_entity_poly.type
_entity_poly.pdbx_seq_one_letter_code
_entity_poly.pdbx_strand_id
1 'polypeptide(L)'
;MNEALSRRLHTFRDEHNIRKKGALSVVIYLTRAASEREFPLSEADFLAKSGGQVRGLSKAAVQAVLRDYGITRTLAQEAGRTSRGSVRLMKSYVRFLNALHSDELLDLASIERWWVNRVLDYFSSMPLKLKYDVSKSIQSLFEDLFRQVRDREEGEPGATYLGTVLQHLVGAKIELSLPGVQLNHFGASVADHVTGRAGDFQIEKTVIHVTTMPTEAIIEKCRQNLRANLSPLIITMSGRAPVARGIAEMAGVSDRIDILAAEQFLAANLHELSAFQIAAREATLRELIQRYNELIDQYETDPGLKIQLG
;
A
#
# COMPACT_ATOMS: atom_id res chain seq x y z
N MET A 1 17.57 13.64 11.27
CA MET A 1 18.07 14.52 10.19
C MET A 1 18.00 15.96 10.70
N ASN A 2 19.05 16.76 10.46
CA ASN A 2 19.10 18.17 10.82
C ASN A 2 17.94 18.97 10.16
N GLU A 3 17.28 19.86 10.90
CA GLU A 3 16.16 20.67 10.38
C GLU A 3 16.54 21.57 9.20
N ALA A 4 17.74 22.16 9.23
CA ALA A 4 18.25 23.01 8.15
C ALA A 4 18.46 22.20 6.87
N LEU A 5 19.01 20.98 7.00
CA LEU A 5 19.15 20.04 5.88
C LEU A 5 17.79 19.63 5.34
N SER A 6 16.84 19.28 6.23
CA SER A 6 15.47 18.95 5.86
C SER A 6 14.82 20.05 5.03
N ARG A 7 14.90 21.30 5.50
CA ARG A 7 14.34 22.47 4.82
C ARG A 7 14.94 22.65 3.43
N ARG A 8 16.26 22.56 3.30
CA ARG A 8 16.96 22.67 2.01
C ARG A 8 16.55 21.57 1.03
N LEU A 9 16.38 20.33 1.51
CA LEU A 9 15.89 19.22 0.68
C LEU A 9 14.46 19.45 0.22
N HIS A 10 13.58 19.95 1.09
CA HIS A 10 12.21 20.31 0.71
C HIS A 10 12.18 21.42 -0.34
N THR A 11 12.91 22.52 -0.12
CA THR A 11 13.02 23.62 -1.09
C THR A 11 13.53 23.12 -2.45
N PHE A 12 14.64 22.37 -2.47
CA PHE A 12 15.20 21.83 -3.71
C PHE A 12 14.22 20.90 -4.43
N ARG A 13 13.54 20.01 -3.70
CA ARG A 13 12.51 19.12 -4.26
C ARG A 13 11.40 19.90 -4.96
N ASP A 14 10.90 20.95 -4.33
CA ASP A 14 9.76 21.70 -4.82
C ASP A 14 10.15 22.62 -6.00
N GLU A 15 11.30 23.30 -5.94
CA GLU A 15 11.85 24.11 -7.03
C GLU A 15 12.09 23.29 -8.32
N HIS A 16 12.54 22.05 -8.16
CA HIS A 16 12.85 21.16 -9.28
C HIS A 16 11.71 20.16 -9.60
N ASN A 17 10.55 20.28 -8.93
CA ASN A 17 9.37 19.42 -9.10
C ASN A 17 9.69 17.91 -9.07
N ILE A 18 10.50 17.49 -8.09
CA ILE A 18 10.99 16.12 -7.94
C ILE A 18 9.91 15.25 -7.29
N ARG A 19 8.87 14.95 -8.07
CA ARG A 19 7.70 14.16 -7.64
C ARG A 19 7.44 12.92 -8.51
N LYS A 20 8.09 12.84 -9.68
CA LYS A 20 7.89 11.77 -10.66
C LYS A 20 9.02 10.78 -10.60
N LYS A 21 8.72 9.50 -10.91
CA LYS A 21 9.70 8.40 -10.96
C LYS A 21 11.02 8.74 -11.64
N GLY A 22 11.00 9.48 -12.76
CA GLY A 22 12.22 9.84 -13.48
C GLY A 22 13.15 10.77 -12.69
N ALA A 23 12.60 11.78 -12.03
CA ALA A 23 13.40 12.72 -11.23
C ALA A 23 13.89 12.08 -9.92
N LEU A 24 13.03 11.28 -9.27
CA LEU A 24 13.39 10.50 -8.07
C LEU A 24 14.54 9.51 -8.35
N SER A 25 14.49 8.81 -9.49
CA SER A 25 15.58 7.93 -9.93
C SER A 25 16.92 8.67 -10.05
N VAL A 26 16.92 9.92 -10.51
CA VAL A 26 18.14 10.72 -10.69
C VAL A 26 18.77 11.06 -9.33
N VAL A 27 18.00 11.63 -8.40
CA VAL A 27 18.54 12.08 -7.11
C VAL A 27 18.97 10.93 -6.20
N ILE A 28 18.25 9.80 -6.20
CA ILE A 28 18.65 8.62 -5.42
C ILE A 28 19.99 8.07 -5.94
N TYR A 29 20.06 7.82 -7.25
CA TYR A 29 21.29 7.30 -7.85
C TYR A 29 22.48 8.24 -7.64
N LEU A 30 22.28 9.55 -7.84
CA LEU A 30 23.36 10.52 -7.67
C LEU A 30 23.81 10.65 -6.22
N THR A 31 22.90 10.52 -5.26
CA THR A 31 23.29 10.54 -3.83
C THR A 31 24.20 9.36 -3.51
N ARG A 32 23.86 8.15 -3.97
CA ARG A 32 24.73 6.98 -3.81
C ARG A 32 26.07 7.18 -4.53
N ALA A 33 26.03 7.59 -5.79
CA ALA A 33 27.24 7.81 -6.59
C ALA A 33 28.14 8.94 -6.06
N ALA A 34 27.58 9.91 -5.33
CA ALA A 34 28.34 10.96 -4.64
C ALA A 34 29.06 10.43 -3.39
N SER A 35 28.52 9.39 -2.73
CA SER A 35 29.13 8.80 -1.53
C SER A 35 30.46 8.08 -1.81
N GLU A 36 30.71 7.74 -3.07
CA GLU A 36 31.94 7.09 -3.55
C GLU A 36 33.00 8.10 -4.03
N ARG A 37 32.81 9.41 -3.77
CA ARG A 37 33.65 10.49 -4.30
C ARG A 37 34.00 11.52 -3.25
N GLU A 38 35.11 12.20 -3.49
CA GLU A 38 35.54 13.35 -2.69
C GLU A 38 34.81 14.62 -3.12
N PHE A 39 34.53 15.48 -2.14
CA PHE A 39 33.93 16.79 -2.37
C PHE A 39 35.03 17.86 -2.53
N PRO A 40 34.82 18.91 -3.35
CA PRO A 40 33.62 19.19 -4.13
C PRO A 40 33.50 18.32 -5.40
N LEU A 41 32.28 17.92 -5.71
CA LEU A 41 31.94 17.12 -6.88
C LEU A 41 32.03 17.92 -8.18
N SER A 42 32.45 17.29 -9.28
CA SER A 42 32.37 17.86 -10.63
C SER A 42 31.11 17.38 -11.37
N GLU A 43 30.44 18.25 -12.13
CA GLU A 43 29.31 17.83 -12.98
C GLU A 43 29.74 16.84 -14.08
N ALA A 44 30.98 16.96 -14.57
CA ALA A 44 31.51 16.14 -15.66
C ALA A 44 31.60 14.65 -15.28
N ASP A 45 31.79 14.38 -14.00
CA ASP A 45 31.91 13.05 -13.44
C ASP A 45 30.65 12.19 -13.57
N PHE A 46 29.50 12.85 -13.66
CA PHE A 46 28.18 12.23 -13.74
C PHE A 46 27.57 12.31 -15.14
N LEU A 47 28.32 12.79 -16.14
CA LEU A 47 27.89 12.84 -17.54
C LEU A 47 28.42 11.63 -18.32
N ALA A 48 27.55 11.03 -19.13
CA ALA A 48 27.97 10.05 -20.12
C ALA A 48 28.81 10.73 -21.22
N LYS A 49 29.67 9.96 -21.92
CA LYS A 49 30.53 10.47 -23.00
C LYS A 49 29.76 11.21 -24.11
N SER A 50 28.52 10.82 -24.37
CA SER A 50 27.63 11.48 -25.35
C SER A 50 27.01 12.79 -24.85
N GLY A 51 27.20 13.16 -23.58
CA GLY A 51 26.64 14.35 -22.93
C GLY A 51 25.13 14.35 -22.73
N GLY A 52 24.41 13.40 -23.34
CA GLY A 52 22.96 13.32 -23.30
C GLY A 52 22.39 12.59 -22.09
N GLN A 53 23.20 11.87 -21.31
CA GLN A 53 22.69 11.01 -20.23
C GLN A 53 23.51 11.17 -18.95
N VAL A 54 22.87 10.85 -17.83
CA VAL A 54 23.54 10.70 -16.54
C VAL A 54 24.30 9.38 -16.56
N ARG A 55 25.61 9.44 -16.35
CA ARG A 55 26.50 8.27 -16.34
C ARG A 55 26.06 7.28 -15.26
N GLY A 56 25.93 6.01 -15.62
CA GLY A 56 25.63 4.92 -14.69
C GLY A 56 24.18 4.86 -14.16
N LEU A 57 23.37 5.88 -14.41
CA LEU A 57 21.95 5.85 -14.10
C LEU A 57 21.26 4.77 -14.94
N SER A 58 20.72 3.76 -14.28
CA SER A 58 20.00 2.65 -14.90
C SER A 58 18.93 2.11 -13.94
N LYS A 59 17.97 1.33 -14.46
CA LYS A 59 17.03 0.57 -13.63
C LYS A 59 17.76 -0.26 -12.57
N ALA A 60 18.81 -0.98 -12.98
CA ALA A 60 19.56 -1.86 -12.09
C ALA A 60 20.24 -1.08 -10.95
N ALA A 61 20.84 0.08 -11.26
CA ALA A 61 21.51 0.92 -10.27
C ALA A 61 20.51 1.54 -9.27
N VAL A 62 19.38 2.06 -9.74
CA VAL A 62 18.33 2.61 -8.85
C VAL A 62 17.75 1.50 -7.98
N GLN A 63 17.47 0.33 -8.56
CA GLN A 63 16.92 -0.79 -7.80
C GLN A 63 17.92 -1.34 -6.78
N ALA A 64 19.23 -1.26 -7.03
CA ALA A 64 20.23 -1.65 -6.05
C ALA A 64 20.13 -0.79 -4.79
N VAL A 65 20.06 0.53 -4.94
CA VAL A 65 19.87 1.45 -3.80
C VAL A 65 18.55 1.14 -3.09
N LEU A 66 17.44 0.98 -3.80
CA LEU A 66 16.14 0.70 -3.19
C LEU A 66 16.11 -0.63 -2.42
N ARG A 67 16.80 -1.67 -2.92
CA ARG A 67 16.90 -2.98 -2.24
C ARG A 67 17.64 -2.88 -0.91
N ASP A 68 18.62 -1.99 -0.77
CA ASP A 68 19.31 -1.77 0.50
C ASP A 68 18.37 -1.24 1.59
N TYR A 69 17.23 -0.64 1.19
CA TYR A 69 16.16 -0.20 2.09
C TYR A 69 14.97 -1.18 2.11
N GLY A 70 15.13 -2.39 1.60
CA GLY A 70 14.09 -3.42 1.55
C GLY A 70 13.05 -3.23 0.45
N ILE A 71 13.18 -2.22 -0.41
CA ILE A 71 12.18 -1.91 -1.45
C ILE A 71 12.46 -2.72 -2.71
N THR A 72 11.60 -3.69 -3.00
CA THR A 72 11.71 -4.57 -4.18
C THR A 72 10.90 -4.05 -5.38
N ARG A 73 9.93 -3.15 -5.13
CA ARG A 73 9.10 -2.53 -6.17
C ARG A 73 9.93 -1.69 -7.15
N THR A 74 9.66 -1.83 -8.45
CA THR A 74 10.36 -1.07 -9.49
C THR A 74 9.85 0.36 -9.60
N LEU A 75 10.72 1.35 -9.35
CA LEU A 75 10.40 2.77 -9.49
C LEU A 75 10.18 3.20 -10.94
N ALA A 76 11.11 2.86 -11.83
CA ALA A 76 11.05 3.20 -13.25
C ALA A 76 11.75 2.15 -14.11
N GLN A 77 11.01 1.53 -15.03
CA GLN A 77 11.56 0.61 -16.03
C GLN A 77 12.58 1.30 -16.97
N GLU A 78 12.31 2.57 -17.31
CA GLU A 78 13.11 3.38 -18.25
C GLU A 78 14.14 4.28 -17.55
N ALA A 79 14.51 3.99 -16.30
CA ALA A 79 15.53 4.76 -15.59
C ALA A 79 16.84 4.77 -16.39
N GLY A 80 17.35 5.96 -16.72
CA GLY A 80 18.57 6.16 -17.52
C GLY A 80 18.33 6.53 -19.00
N ARG A 81 17.13 6.32 -19.56
CA ARG A 81 16.84 6.67 -20.96
C ARG A 81 16.46 8.14 -21.18
N THR A 82 16.10 8.88 -20.13
CA THR A 82 15.66 10.27 -20.22
C THR A 82 16.86 11.23 -20.22
N SER A 83 17.02 12.05 -21.27
CA SER A 83 18.26 12.78 -21.53
C SER A 83 18.28 14.22 -21.01
N ARG A 84 17.48 15.11 -21.61
CA ARG A 84 17.62 16.57 -21.36
C ARG A 84 17.18 17.01 -19.97
N GLY A 85 16.07 16.47 -19.46
CA GLY A 85 15.56 16.81 -18.12
C GLY A 85 16.44 16.25 -17.00
N SER A 86 16.82 14.97 -17.11
CA SER A 86 17.66 14.29 -16.11
C SER A 86 19.05 14.87 -16.01
N VAL A 87 19.68 15.24 -17.14
CA VAL A 87 20.99 15.89 -17.13
C VAL A 87 20.92 17.27 -16.46
N ARG A 88 19.88 18.06 -16.75
CA ARG A 88 19.69 19.37 -16.10
C ARG A 88 19.50 19.23 -14.59
N LEU A 89 18.69 18.26 -14.19
CA LEU A 89 18.46 17.95 -12.78
C LEU A 89 19.75 17.48 -12.11
N MET A 90 20.52 16.60 -12.76
CA MET A 90 21.82 16.14 -12.26
C MET A 90 22.76 17.30 -11.97
N LYS A 91 22.92 18.24 -12.92
CA LYS A 91 23.79 19.41 -12.74
C LYS A 91 23.35 20.27 -11.56
N SER A 92 22.04 20.51 -11.45
CA SER A 92 21.45 21.28 -10.35
C SER A 92 21.67 20.58 -9.00
N TYR A 93 21.55 19.25 -8.98
CA TYR A 93 21.72 18.45 -7.77
C TYR A 93 23.17 18.35 -7.32
N VAL A 94 24.14 18.24 -8.25
CA VAL A 94 25.58 18.29 -7.93
C VAL A 94 25.94 19.63 -7.28
N ARG A 95 25.45 20.75 -7.83
CA ARG A 95 25.64 22.07 -7.21
C ARG A 95 25.01 22.16 -5.83
N PHE A 96 23.81 21.59 -5.67
CA PHE A 96 23.13 21.54 -4.38
C PHE A 96 23.94 20.76 -3.32
N LEU A 97 24.49 19.60 -3.68
CA LEU A 97 25.33 18.81 -2.77
C LEU A 97 26.64 19.55 -2.42
N ASN A 98 27.27 20.22 -3.40
CA ASN A 98 28.47 21.03 -3.14
C ASN A 98 28.16 22.22 -2.22
N ALA A 99 27.01 22.86 -2.37
CA ALA A 99 26.59 23.93 -1.48
C ALA A 99 26.31 23.41 -0.05
N LEU A 100 25.66 22.26 0.09
CA LEU A 100 25.51 21.60 1.40
C LEU A 100 26.86 21.27 2.05
N HIS A 101 27.85 20.85 1.25
CA HIS A 101 29.20 20.56 1.74
C HIS A 101 29.90 21.82 2.24
N SER A 102 29.88 22.90 1.45
CA SER A 102 30.48 24.18 1.81
C SER A 102 29.86 24.80 3.07
N ASP A 103 28.58 24.52 3.31
CA ASP A 103 27.85 24.99 4.50
C ASP A 103 27.94 24.01 5.68
N GLU A 104 28.79 22.97 5.59
CA GLU A 104 28.97 21.92 6.62
C GLU A 104 27.67 21.17 7.00
N LEU A 105 26.70 21.10 6.08
CA LEU A 105 25.40 20.44 6.26
C LEU A 105 25.29 19.09 5.53
N LEU A 106 26.33 18.67 4.81
CA LEU A 106 26.30 17.46 4.00
C LEU A 106 26.29 16.19 4.86
N ASP A 107 25.17 15.47 4.83
CA ASP A 107 25.02 14.12 5.35
C ASP A 107 24.36 13.25 4.28
N LEU A 108 25.18 12.55 3.48
CA LEU A 108 24.71 11.75 2.35
C LEU A 108 23.83 10.58 2.78
N ALA A 109 24.07 9.98 3.95
CA ALA A 109 23.25 8.88 4.44
C ALA A 109 21.84 9.38 4.81
N SER A 110 21.74 10.53 5.48
CA SER A 110 20.43 11.15 5.76
C SER A 110 19.72 11.62 4.49
N ILE A 111 20.46 12.19 3.53
CA ILE A 111 19.91 12.64 2.24
C ILE A 111 19.37 11.46 1.43
N GLU A 112 20.11 10.35 1.34
CA GLU A 112 19.68 9.17 0.60
C GLU A 112 18.41 8.58 1.21
N ARG A 113 18.39 8.39 2.54
CA ARG A 113 17.20 7.91 3.26
C ARG A 113 16.01 8.84 3.04
N TRP A 114 16.22 10.16 3.03
CA TRP A 114 15.15 11.12 2.77
C TRP A 114 14.58 10.99 1.36
N TRP A 115 15.41 10.82 0.33
CA TRP A 115 14.92 10.59 -1.04
C TRP A 115 14.24 9.24 -1.22
N VAL A 116 14.73 8.20 -0.55
CA VAL A 116 14.05 6.89 -0.50
C VAL A 116 12.65 7.03 0.10
N ASN A 117 12.49 7.81 1.18
CA ASN A 117 11.17 8.10 1.72
C ASN A 117 10.26 8.85 0.73
N ARG A 118 10.80 9.74 -0.12
CA ARG A 118 10.02 10.35 -1.21
C ARG A 118 9.60 9.36 -2.30
N VAL A 119 10.34 8.27 -2.50
CA VAL A 119 9.92 7.17 -3.37
C VAL A 119 8.78 6.36 -2.75
N LEU A 120 8.84 6.11 -1.44
CA LEU A 120 7.72 5.50 -0.72
C LEU A 120 6.47 6.39 -0.83
N ASP A 121 6.58 7.70 -0.59
CA ASP A 121 5.45 8.64 -0.77
C ASP A 121 4.89 8.59 -2.20
N TYR A 122 5.76 8.47 -3.21
CA TYR A 122 5.33 8.34 -4.61
C TYR A 122 4.59 7.02 -4.86
N PHE A 123 5.04 5.92 -4.27
CA PHE A 123 4.40 4.62 -4.37
C PHE A 123 3.05 4.57 -3.65
N SER A 124 2.97 5.16 -2.46
CA SER A 124 1.75 5.39 -1.70
C SER A 124 0.79 6.35 -2.42
N SER A 125 1.28 7.31 -3.21
CA SER A 125 0.37 8.19 -3.97
C SER A 125 -0.35 7.50 -5.15
N MET A 126 -0.01 6.24 -5.48
CA MET A 126 -0.65 5.52 -6.57
C MET A 126 -1.88 4.76 -6.07
N PRO A 127 -3.11 5.10 -6.50
CA PRO A 127 -4.29 4.35 -6.09
C PRO A 127 -4.25 2.92 -6.63
N LEU A 128 -4.89 2.00 -5.91
CA LEU A 128 -5.25 0.69 -6.44
C LEU A 128 -6.25 0.88 -7.58
N LYS A 129 -6.17 0.05 -8.63
CA LYS A 129 -7.06 0.18 -9.78
C LYS A 129 -8.01 -1.00 -9.84
N LEU A 130 -9.29 -0.75 -9.67
CA LEU A 130 -10.34 -1.73 -9.93
C LEU A 130 -10.88 -1.47 -11.33
N LYS A 131 -10.38 -2.20 -12.33
CA LYS A 131 -10.85 -2.08 -13.71
C LYS A 131 -12.13 -2.85 -13.88
N TYR A 132 -13.25 -2.15 -14.11
CA TYR A 132 -14.50 -2.84 -14.37
C TYR A 132 -14.49 -3.42 -15.80
N ASP A 133 -14.70 -4.73 -15.90
CA ASP A 133 -14.77 -5.45 -17.17
C ASP A 133 -16.00 -6.34 -17.13
N VAL A 134 -16.99 -6.01 -17.97
CA VAL A 134 -18.27 -6.74 -18.05
C VAL A 134 -18.12 -8.20 -18.45
N SER A 135 -16.99 -8.59 -19.05
CA SER A 135 -16.69 -9.97 -19.42
C SER A 135 -16.17 -10.82 -18.25
N LYS A 136 -15.75 -10.17 -17.15
CA LYS A 136 -15.26 -10.85 -15.94
C LYS A 136 -16.35 -11.07 -14.91
N SER A 137 -16.18 -12.13 -14.12
CA SER A 137 -16.99 -12.31 -12.92
C SER A 137 -16.64 -11.24 -11.87
N ILE A 138 -17.60 -10.87 -11.02
CA ILE A 138 -17.34 -9.93 -9.90
C ILE A 138 -16.27 -10.51 -8.95
N GLN A 139 -16.28 -11.82 -8.73
CA GLN A 139 -15.26 -12.48 -7.93
C GLN A 139 -13.85 -12.25 -8.50
N SER A 140 -13.67 -12.43 -9.82
CA SER A 140 -12.38 -12.20 -10.49
C SER A 140 -11.94 -10.73 -10.43
N LEU A 141 -12.87 -9.77 -10.37
CA LEU A 141 -12.54 -8.36 -10.16
C LEU A 141 -11.89 -8.14 -8.79
N PHE A 142 -12.44 -8.73 -7.73
CA PHE A 142 -11.85 -8.66 -6.39
C PHE A 142 -10.55 -9.45 -6.27
N GLU A 143 -10.43 -10.60 -6.95
CA GLU A 143 -9.16 -11.35 -7.01
C GLU A 143 -8.05 -10.53 -7.66
N ASP A 144 -8.35 -9.83 -8.76
CA ASP A 144 -7.41 -8.93 -9.45
C ASP A 144 -7.04 -7.73 -8.57
N LEU A 145 -7.98 -7.17 -7.81
CA LEU A 145 -7.71 -6.12 -6.83
C LEU A 145 -6.78 -6.63 -5.73
N PHE A 146 -7.11 -7.75 -5.07
CA PHE A 146 -6.31 -8.30 -3.99
C PHE A 146 -4.92 -8.75 -4.46
N ARG A 147 -4.78 -9.18 -5.72
CA ARG A 147 -3.45 -9.41 -6.33
C ARG A 147 -2.63 -8.13 -6.40
N GLN A 148 -3.22 -7.03 -6.87
CA GLN A 148 -2.53 -5.73 -6.90
C GLN A 148 -2.11 -5.25 -5.50
N VAL A 149 -2.93 -5.51 -4.48
CA VAL A 149 -2.59 -5.15 -3.09
C VAL A 149 -1.40 -5.98 -2.59
N ARG A 150 -1.39 -7.30 -2.84
CA ARG A 150 -0.27 -8.18 -2.50
C ARG A 150 1.03 -7.78 -3.20
N ASP A 151 0.98 -7.53 -4.51
CA ASP A 151 2.15 -7.10 -5.28
C ASP A 151 2.75 -5.80 -4.73
N ARG A 152 1.91 -4.94 -4.14
CA ARG A 152 2.37 -3.72 -3.46
C ARG A 152 2.98 -4.02 -2.10
N GLU A 153 2.33 -4.86 -1.30
CA GLU A 153 2.79 -5.26 0.04
C GLU A 153 4.14 -5.99 -0.01
N GLU A 154 4.34 -6.92 -0.96
CA GLU A 154 5.64 -7.57 -1.21
C GLU A 154 6.75 -6.58 -1.60
N GLY A 155 6.36 -5.42 -2.13
CA GLY A 155 7.21 -4.30 -2.48
C GLY A 155 7.77 -3.52 -1.29
N GLU A 156 7.11 -3.61 -0.13
CA GLU A 156 7.23 -2.70 1.01
C GLU A 156 7.19 -3.49 2.33
N PRO A 157 8.36 -3.98 2.82
CA PRO A 157 8.43 -4.85 3.99
C PRO A 157 7.80 -4.24 5.24
N GLY A 158 6.95 -5.01 5.92
CA GLY A 158 6.23 -4.58 7.13
C GLY A 158 4.91 -3.86 6.87
N ALA A 159 4.53 -3.63 5.60
CA ALA A 159 3.20 -3.17 5.25
C ALA A 159 2.16 -4.29 5.46
N THR A 160 0.95 -3.92 5.90
CA THR A 160 -0.20 -4.82 6.07
C THR A 160 -1.37 -4.37 5.20
N TYR A 161 -1.10 -3.96 3.96
CA TYR A 161 -2.09 -3.41 3.05
C TYR A 161 -3.23 -4.39 2.77
N LEU A 162 -2.97 -5.68 2.55
CA LEU A 162 -4.04 -6.61 2.21
C LEU A 162 -5.05 -6.78 3.34
N GLY A 163 -4.57 -6.85 4.59
CA GLY A 163 -5.42 -6.92 5.77
C GLY A 163 -6.32 -5.69 5.89
N THR A 164 -5.71 -4.51 5.79
CA THR A 164 -6.41 -3.22 5.85
C THR A 164 -7.46 -3.06 4.75
N VAL A 165 -7.08 -3.32 3.48
CA VAL A 165 -8.01 -3.24 2.34
C VAL A 165 -9.17 -4.22 2.54
N LEU A 166 -8.89 -5.45 2.98
CA LEU A 166 -9.92 -6.47 3.18
C LEU A 166 -10.90 -6.06 4.29
N GLN A 167 -10.40 -5.61 5.44
CA GLN A 167 -11.22 -5.16 6.58
C GLN A 167 -12.16 -4.02 6.18
N HIS A 168 -11.63 -2.96 5.56
CA HIS A 168 -12.44 -1.81 5.14
C HIS A 168 -13.43 -2.15 4.03
N LEU A 169 -13.09 -3.06 3.09
CA LEU A 169 -14.07 -3.53 2.09
C LEU A 169 -15.21 -4.33 2.73
N VAL A 170 -14.91 -5.19 3.70
CA VAL A 170 -15.93 -5.92 4.46
C VAL A 170 -16.83 -4.94 5.22
N GLY A 171 -16.25 -3.94 5.89
CA GLY A 171 -16.98 -2.89 6.58
C GLY A 171 -17.91 -2.10 5.64
N ALA A 172 -17.36 -1.60 4.53
CA ALA A 172 -18.13 -0.85 3.53
C ALA A 172 -19.29 -1.68 2.94
N LYS A 173 -19.04 -2.95 2.64
CA LYS A 173 -20.07 -3.91 2.20
C LYS A 173 -21.21 -3.97 3.20
N ILE A 174 -20.90 -4.19 4.49
CA ILE A 174 -21.91 -4.39 5.52
C ILE A 174 -22.77 -3.13 5.67
N GLU A 175 -22.16 -1.94 5.70
CA GLU A 175 -22.90 -0.68 5.83
C GLU A 175 -23.84 -0.42 4.64
N LEU A 176 -23.43 -0.78 3.42
CA LEU A 176 -24.32 -0.71 2.26
C LEU A 176 -25.46 -1.72 2.32
N SER A 177 -25.19 -2.92 2.85
CA SER A 177 -26.19 -3.99 2.96
C SER A 177 -27.22 -3.76 4.06
N LEU A 178 -26.84 -3.05 5.12
CA LEU A 178 -27.64 -2.86 6.33
C LEU A 178 -27.75 -1.36 6.67
N PRO A 179 -28.57 -0.60 5.93
CA PRO A 179 -28.78 0.82 6.21
C PRO A 179 -29.27 1.02 7.64
N GLY A 180 -28.48 1.72 8.46
CA GLY A 180 -28.77 1.98 9.87
C GLY A 180 -27.90 1.22 10.88
N VAL A 181 -27.10 0.25 10.45
CA VAL A 181 -26.05 -0.32 11.29
C VAL A 181 -24.85 0.63 11.33
N GLN A 182 -24.49 1.10 12.52
CA GLN A 182 -23.24 1.83 12.74
C GLN A 182 -22.15 0.84 13.13
N LEU A 183 -21.17 0.65 12.25
CA LEU A 183 -19.98 -0.12 12.57
C LEU A 183 -18.91 0.79 13.16
N ASN A 184 -18.20 0.27 14.16
CA ASN A 184 -16.97 0.90 14.62
C ASN A 184 -15.83 0.44 13.71
N HIS A 185 -15.24 1.38 12.98
CA HIS A 185 -14.06 1.14 12.16
C HIS A 185 -12.82 1.63 12.89
N PHE A 186 -11.69 1.00 12.57
CA PHE A 186 -10.42 1.29 13.21
C PHE A 186 -9.30 1.28 12.17
N GLY A 187 -8.35 2.18 12.33
CA GLY A 187 -7.16 2.21 11.49
C GLY A 187 -6.23 1.03 11.77
N ALA A 188 -5.45 0.62 10.77
CA ALA A 188 -4.54 -0.51 10.84
C ALA A 188 -3.47 -0.41 11.95
N SER A 189 -3.17 0.82 12.40
CA SER A 189 -2.19 1.10 13.48
C SER A 189 -2.76 0.97 14.89
N VAL A 190 -4.07 0.75 15.05
CA VAL A 190 -4.72 0.63 16.36
C VAL A 190 -4.58 -0.82 16.85
N ALA A 191 -3.60 -1.07 17.72
CA ALA A 191 -3.32 -2.41 18.24
C ALA A 191 -4.50 -3.04 19.02
N ASP A 192 -4.85 -4.27 18.66
CA ASP A 192 -5.90 -5.11 19.28
C ASP A 192 -5.82 -5.18 20.82
N HIS A 193 -4.60 -5.24 21.37
CA HIS A 193 -4.37 -5.48 22.80
C HIS A 193 -4.82 -4.34 23.72
N VAL A 194 -5.02 -3.13 23.21
CA VAL A 194 -5.41 -1.97 24.02
C VAL A 194 -6.93 -1.86 24.19
N THR A 195 -7.73 -2.60 23.39
CA THR A 195 -9.17 -2.29 23.24
C THR A 195 -10.14 -3.38 23.68
N GLY A 196 -9.67 -4.60 23.99
CA GLY A 196 -10.53 -5.67 24.51
C GLY A 196 -11.64 -6.13 23.55
N ARG A 197 -11.46 -5.92 22.24
CA ARG A 197 -12.46 -6.23 21.21
C ARG A 197 -12.62 -7.74 21.02
N ALA A 198 -13.86 -8.17 20.82
CA ALA A 198 -14.19 -9.55 20.49
C ALA A 198 -13.76 -9.95 19.06
N GLY A 199 -13.65 -8.99 18.14
CA GLY A 199 -13.28 -9.14 16.73
C GLY A 199 -13.19 -7.78 16.02
N ASP A 200 -13.04 -7.77 14.70
CA ASP A 200 -12.93 -6.54 13.89
C ASP A 200 -14.25 -5.77 13.85
N PHE A 201 -15.37 -6.49 13.74
CA PHE A 201 -16.71 -5.93 13.83
C PHE A 201 -17.58 -6.74 14.77
N GLN A 202 -18.56 -6.09 15.40
CA GLN A 202 -19.60 -6.76 16.17
C GLN A 202 -20.96 -6.16 15.86
N ILE A 203 -21.92 -7.01 15.49
CA ILE A 203 -23.31 -6.64 15.23
C ILE A 203 -24.16 -7.54 16.12
N GLU A 204 -24.80 -6.94 17.12
CA GLU A 204 -25.46 -7.67 18.20
C GLU A 204 -24.55 -8.74 18.83
N LYS A 205 -24.85 -10.03 18.60
CA LYS A 205 -24.06 -11.17 19.07
C LYS A 205 -23.10 -11.73 18.03
N THR A 206 -23.19 -11.28 16.77
CA THR A 206 -22.29 -11.76 15.71
C THR A 206 -20.99 -10.99 15.76
N VAL A 207 -19.88 -11.72 15.89
CA VAL A 207 -18.52 -11.16 15.93
C VAL A 207 -17.79 -11.56 14.67
N ILE A 208 -17.38 -10.58 13.88
CA ILE A 208 -16.76 -10.77 12.58
C ILE A 208 -15.25 -10.59 12.75
N HIS A 209 -14.51 -11.65 12.42
CA HIS A 209 -13.06 -11.66 12.32
C HIS A 209 -12.66 -11.62 10.84
N VAL A 210 -11.95 -10.58 10.44
CA VAL A 210 -11.44 -10.41 9.08
C VAL A 210 -9.95 -10.69 9.08
N THR A 211 -9.52 -11.69 8.32
CA THR A 211 -8.09 -12.04 8.28
C THR A 211 -7.66 -12.48 6.88
N THR A 212 -6.43 -12.14 6.51
CA THR A 212 -5.81 -12.66 5.28
C THR A 212 -5.18 -14.03 5.49
N MET A 213 -4.89 -14.37 6.75
CA MET A 213 -4.23 -15.60 7.15
C MET A 213 -4.84 -16.12 8.46
N PRO A 214 -5.72 -17.13 8.39
CA PRO A 214 -6.29 -17.74 9.59
C PRO A 214 -5.21 -18.50 10.35
N THR A 215 -5.22 -18.36 11.68
CA THR A 215 -4.25 -18.98 12.60
C THR A 215 -4.99 -19.63 13.78
N GLU A 216 -4.32 -20.48 14.54
CA GLU A 216 -4.90 -21.04 15.77
C GLU A 216 -5.33 -19.96 16.76
N ALA A 217 -4.61 -18.83 16.81
CA ALA A 217 -4.95 -17.70 17.67
C ALA A 217 -6.32 -17.10 17.35
N ILE A 218 -6.73 -17.00 16.07
CA ILE A 218 -8.05 -16.50 15.70
C ILE A 218 -9.16 -17.47 16.09
N ILE A 219 -8.89 -18.77 16.01
CA ILE A 219 -9.83 -19.82 16.43
C ILE A 219 -9.98 -19.84 17.95
N GLU A 220 -8.90 -19.61 18.72
CA GLU A 220 -9.02 -19.47 20.17
C GLU A 220 -9.78 -18.20 20.56
N LYS A 221 -9.60 -17.07 19.84
CA LYS A 221 -10.49 -15.89 20.00
C LYS A 221 -11.95 -16.27 19.73
N CYS A 222 -12.23 -17.04 18.68
CA CYS A 222 -13.59 -17.53 18.40
C CYS A 222 -14.13 -18.43 19.54
N ARG A 223 -13.30 -19.30 20.14
CA ARG A 223 -13.68 -20.10 21.32
C ARG A 223 -14.02 -19.24 22.53
N GLN A 224 -13.27 -18.16 22.76
CA GLN A 224 -13.58 -17.18 23.82
C GLN A 224 -14.92 -16.49 23.56
N ASN A 225 -15.17 -16.07 22.31
CA ASN A 225 -16.46 -15.50 21.90
C ASN A 225 -17.63 -16.48 22.14
N LEU A 226 -17.46 -17.77 21.77
CA LEU A 226 -18.46 -18.81 22.03
C LEU A 226 -18.74 -19.00 23.53
N ARG A 227 -17.71 -18.94 24.39
CA ARG A 227 -17.87 -18.99 25.86
C ARG A 227 -18.61 -17.76 26.40
N ALA A 228 -18.45 -16.62 25.74
CA ALA A 228 -19.18 -15.38 26.03
C ALA A 228 -20.58 -15.32 25.38
N ASN A 229 -21.06 -16.43 24.81
CA ASN A 229 -22.37 -16.54 24.18
C ASN A 229 -22.55 -15.63 22.94
N LEU A 230 -21.44 -15.39 22.23
CA LEU A 230 -21.37 -14.69 20.95
C LEU A 230 -21.24 -15.69 19.79
N SER A 231 -21.58 -15.26 18.57
CA SER A 231 -21.56 -16.05 17.34
C SER A 231 -20.40 -15.60 16.43
N PRO A 232 -19.28 -16.33 16.38
CA PRO A 232 -18.13 -15.92 15.56
C PRO A 232 -18.34 -16.23 14.08
N LEU A 233 -18.00 -15.26 13.23
CA LEU A 233 -17.90 -15.39 11.79
C LEU A 233 -16.49 -14.99 11.36
N ILE A 234 -15.80 -15.86 10.63
CA ILE A 234 -14.51 -15.56 10.02
C ILE A 234 -14.71 -15.24 8.53
N ILE A 235 -14.19 -14.11 8.09
CA ILE A 235 -14.10 -13.73 6.68
C ILE A 235 -12.62 -13.73 6.31
N THR A 236 -12.23 -14.62 5.39
CA THR A 236 -10.83 -14.79 4.98
C THR A 236 -10.71 -14.96 3.47
N MET A 237 -9.50 -14.78 2.92
CA MET A 237 -9.20 -15.04 1.50
C MET A 237 -9.74 -16.40 1.04
N SER A 238 -10.29 -16.50 -0.17
CA SER A 238 -10.89 -17.72 -0.72
C SER A 238 -9.96 -18.94 -0.62
N GLY A 239 -8.68 -18.76 -0.98
CA GLY A 239 -7.67 -19.82 -0.89
C GLY A 239 -7.27 -20.23 0.54
N ARG A 240 -7.73 -19.49 1.56
CA ARG A 240 -7.43 -19.72 2.98
C ARG A 240 -8.64 -20.21 3.77
N ALA A 241 -9.87 -20.11 3.24
CA ALA A 241 -11.06 -20.63 3.91
C ALA A 241 -10.99 -22.14 4.26
N PRO A 242 -10.46 -23.03 3.39
CA PRO A 242 -10.25 -24.44 3.76
C PRO A 242 -9.28 -24.62 4.94
N VAL A 243 -8.24 -23.77 5.03
CA VAL A 243 -7.29 -23.80 6.15
C VAL A 243 -7.99 -23.42 7.45
N ALA A 244 -8.77 -22.33 7.46
CA ALA A 244 -9.55 -21.94 8.63
C ALA A 244 -10.49 -23.06 9.09
N ARG A 245 -11.16 -23.75 8.14
CA ARG A 245 -12.03 -24.89 8.45
C ARG A 245 -11.25 -26.04 9.09
N GLY A 246 -10.09 -26.40 8.56
CA GLY A 246 -9.25 -27.44 9.15
C GLY A 246 -8.80 -27.11 10.58
N ILE A 247 -8.41 -25.85 10.86
CA ILE A 247 -8.05 -25.43 12.22
C ILE A 247 -9.28 -25.50 13.14
N ALA A 248 -10.46 -25.07 12.67
CA ALA A 248 -11.70 -25.11 13.44
C ALA A 248 -12.16 -26.55 13.76
N GLU A 249 -12.00 -27.48 12.83
CA GLU A 249 -12.26 -28.91 13.01
C GLU A 249 -11.35 -29.50 14.09
N MET A 250 -10.03 -29.23 14.00
CA MET A 250 -9.06 -29.66 15.02
C MET A 250 -9.37 -29.08 16.41
N ALA A 251 -9.89 -27.85 16.45
CA ALA A 251 -10.29 -27.18 17.69
C ALA A 251 -11.68 -27.58 18.21
N GLY A 252 -12.43 -28.42 17.48
CA GLY A 252 -13.75 -28.91 17.84
C GLY A 252 -14.85 -27.85 17.84
N VAL A 253 -14.78 -26.87 16.94
CA VAL A 253 -15.74 -25.76 16.84
C VAL A 253 -16.25 -25.49 15.41
N SER A 254 -15.93 -26.37 14.45
CA SER A 254 -16.29 -26.17 13.04
C SER A 254 -17.79 -26.11 12.76
N ASP A 255 -18.61 -26.71 13.62
CA ASP A 255 -20.09 -26.67 13.59
C ASP A 255 -20.68 -25.47 14.34
N ARG A 256 -19.83 -24.63 14.95
CA ARG A 256 -20.22 -23.52 15.82
C ARG A 256 -19.74 -22.15 15.35
N ILE A 257 -18.91 -22.09 14.30
CA ILE A 257 -18.42 -20.85 13.72
C ILE A 257 -18.66 -20.85 12.22
N ASP A 258 -19.00 -19.70 11.67
CA ASP A 258 -19.11 -19.53 10.22
C ASP A 258 -17.76 -19.13 9.63
N ILE A 259 -17.44 -19.65 8.43
CA ILE A 259 -16.21 -19.32 7.70
C ILE A 259 -16.57 -19.01 6.25
N LEU A 260 -16.44 -17.75 5.86
CA LEU A 260 -16.75 -17.26 4.53
C LEU A 260 -15.49 -16.83 3.78
N ALA A 261 -15.49 -17.11 2.47
CA ALA A 261 -14.50 -16.59 1.55
C ALA A 261 -14.81 -15.12 1.23
N ALA A 262 -13.84 -14.24 1.41
CA ALA A 262 -13.95 -12.80 1.24
C ALA A 262 -14.43 -12.39 -0.16
N GLU A 263 -13.82 -12.95 -1.20
CA GLU A 263 -14.17 -12.65 -2.59
C GLU A 263 -15.62 -13.05 -2.89
N GLN A 264 -16.08 -14.18 -2.35
CA GLN A 264 -17.48 -14.63 -2.50
C GLN A 264 -18.44 -13.76 -1.69
N PHE A 265 -18.09 -13.40 -0.46
CA PHE A 265 -18.88 -12.54 0.40
C PHE A 265 -19.12 -11.15 -0.22
N LEU A 266 -18.08 -10.57 -0.84
CA LEU A 266 -18.17 -9.31 -1.57
C LEU A 266 -18.98 -9.48 -2.87
N ALA A 267 -18.70 -10.53 -3.65
CA ALA A 267 -19.38 -10.76 -4.92
C ALA A 267 -20.88 -11.04 -4.78
N ALA A 268 -21.26 -11.87 -3.81
CA ALA A 268 -22.67 -12.20 -3.54
C ALA A 268 -23.47 -10.94 -3.23
N ASN A 269 -22.92 -10.06 -2.39
CA ASN A 269 -23.59 -8.81 -2.05
C ASN A 269 -23.69 -7.84 -3.22
N LEU A 270 -22.66 -7.77 -4.05
CA LEU A 270 -22.73 -6.93 -5.24
C LEU A 270 -23.81 -7.41 -6.21
N HIS A 271 -24.00 -8.73 -6.32
CA HIS A 271 -25.11 -9.31 -7.07
C HIS A 271 -26.47 -8.95 -6.45
N GLU A 272 -26.60 -9.05 -5.12
CA GLU A 272 -27.84 -8.71 -4.41
C GLU A 272 -28.19 -7.24 -4.54
N LEU A 273 -27.25 -6.34 -4.25
CA LEU A 273 -27.43 -4.89 -4.32
C LEU A 273 -27.71 -4.42 -5.76
N SER A 274 -27.14 -5.11 -6.76
CA SER A 274 -27.45 -4.83 -8.16
C SER A 274 -28.77 -5.48 -8.63
N ALA A 275 -29.56 -6.10 -7.73
CA ALA A 275 -30.75 -6.90 -8.04
C ALA A 275 -30.51 -7.95 -9.14
N PHE A 276 -29.29 -8.51 -9.17
CA PHE A 276 -28.79 -9.43 -10.20
C PHE A 276 -28.75 -8.86 -11.63
N GLN A 277 -28.98 -7.55 -11.82
CA GLN A 277 -28.99 -6.88 -13.12
C GLN A 277 -27.58 -6.44 -13.53
N ILE A 278 -27.12 -6.88 -14.71
CA ILE A 278 -25.80 -6.52 -15.25
C ILE A 278 -25.65 -5.00 -15.40
N ALA A 279 -26.70 -4.32 -15.86
CA ALA A 279 -26.70 -2.87 -16.06
C ALA A 279 -26.50 -2.07 -14.77
N ALA A 280 -26.86 -2.63 -13.61
CA ALA A 280 -26.74 -1.98 -12.30
C ALA A 280 -25.39 -2.27 -11.61
N ARG A 281 -24.61 -3.24 -12.09
CA ARG A 281 -23.38 -3.70 -11.41
C ARG A 281 -22.33 -2.61 -11.30
N GLU A 282 -22.09 -1.83 -12.35
CA GLU A 282 -21.06 -0.79 -12.31
C GLU A 282 -21.42 0.31 -11.31
N ALA A 283 -22.68 0.74 -11.29
CA ALA A 283 -23.17 1.72 -10.32
C ALA A 283 -23.05 1.21 -8.88
N THR A 284 -23.47 -0.04 -8.64
CA THR A 284 -23.34 -0.70 -7.32
C THR A 284 -21.88 -0.81 -6.88
N LEU A 285 -20.99 -1.18 -7.80
CA LEU A 285 -19.55 -1.26 -7.53
C LEU A 285 -18.97 0.11 -7.20
N ARG A 286 -19.41 1.16 -7.91
CA ARG A 286 -19.01 2.53 -7.65
C ARG A 286 -19.42 2.99 -6.25
N GLU A 287 -20.62 2.65 -5.80
CA GLU A 287 -21.10 2.94 -4.44
C GLU A 287 -20.25 2.23 -3.37
N LEU A 288 -19.95 0.94 -3.56
CA LEU A 288 -19.06 0.20 -2.67
C LEU A 288 -17.67 0.83 -2.56
N ILE A 289 -17.07 1.18 -3.70
CA ILE A 289 -15.74 1.78 -3.74
C ILE A 289 -15.75 3.20 -3.18
N GLN A 290 -16.81 3.97 -3.39
CA GLN A 290 -16.96 5.28 -2.76
C GLN A 290 -17.00 5.13 -1.25
N ARG A 291 -17.87 4.26 -0.73
CA ARG A 291 -17.99 4.05 0.72
C ARG A 291 -16.69 3.56 1.34
N TYR A 292 -16.02 2.61 0.69
CA TYR A 292 -14.69 2.15 1.08
C TYR A 292 -13.68 3.31 1.15
N ASN A 293 -13.62 4.18 0.14
CA ASN A 293 -12.66 5.29 0.12
C ASN A 293 -12.95 6.34 1.20
N GLU A 294 -14.22 6.56 1.55
CA GLU A 294 -14.62 7.41 2.69
C GLU A 294 -14.08 6.84 4.01
N LEU A 295 -14.14 5.52 4.20
CA LEU A 295 -13.56 4.85 5.38
C LEU A 295 -12.02 5.00 5.40
N ILE A 296 -11.36 4.83 4.25
CA ILE A 296 -9.91 5.06 4.15
C ILE A 296 -9.56 6.50 4.53
N ASP A 297 -10.30 7.50 4.03
CA ASP A 297 -10.07 8.91 4.38
C ASP A 297 -10.26 9.21 5.87
N GLN A 298 -11.17 8.50 6.52
CA GLN A 298 -11.51 8.74 7.92
C GLN A 298 -10.57 8.02 8.90
N TYR A 299 -10.14 6.80 8.57
CA TYR A 299 -9.47 5.90 9.53
C TYR A 299 -8.02 5.57 9.19
N GLU A 300 -7.56 5.86 7.96
CA GLU A 300 -6.20 5.55 7.52
C GLU A 300 -5.46 6.83 7.09
N THR A 301 -4.12 6.79 7.20
CA THR A 301 -3.27 7.91 6.80
C THR A 301 -2.65 7.72 5.41
N ASP A 302 -2.67 6.49 4.88
CA ASP A 302 -2.05 6.17 3.59
C ASP A 302 -3.06 6.29 2.44
N PRO A 303 -2.97 7.34 1.59
CA PRO A 303 -3.86 7.49 0.43
C PRO A 303 -3.69 6.38 -0.61
N GLY A 304 -2.62 5.58 -0.55
CA GLY A 304 -2.36 4.45 -1.44
C GLY A 304 -3.34 3.31 -1.29
N LEU A 305 -4.01 3.22 -0.14
CA LEU A 305 -5.07 2.26 0.12
C LEU A 305 -6.34 2.54 -0.68
N LYS A 306 -6.51 3.75 -1.23
CA LYS A 306 -7.68 4.11 -2.02
C LYS A 306 -7.77 3.29 -3.30
N ILE A 307 -9.00 2.99 -3.67
CA ILE A 307 -9.34 2.27 -4.89
C ILE A 307 -9.94 3.26 -5.89
N GLN A 308 -9.35 3.34 -7.08
CA GLN A 308 -9.92 4.04 -8.20
C GLN A 308 -10.64 3.04 -9.10
N LEU A 309 -11.92 3.29 -9.36
CA LEU A 309 -12.66 2.59 -10.41
C LEU A 309 -12.15 3.06 -11.77
N GLY A 310 -11.69 2.12 -12.60
CA GLY A 310 -11.09 2.36 -13.91
C GLY A 310 -11.94 1.88 -15.06
#